data_AF-A0A662N2I4-F1
#
_entry.id   AF-A0A662N2I4-F1
#
_cell.length_a   1.000
_cell.length_b   1.000
_cell.length_c   1.000
_cell.angle_alpha   90.00
_cell.angle_beta   90.00
_cell.angle_gamma   90.00
#
_symmetry.space_group_name_H-M   'P 1'
#
loop_
_entity.id
_entity.type
_entity.pdbx_description
1 polymer ?
#
loop_
_entity_poly.entity_id
_entity_poly.type
_entity_poly.pdbx_seq_one_letter_code
_entity_poly.pdbx_strand_id
1 'polypeptide(L)'
;AKEMIPELQAMRYSYVEPGLLVESPQMKALKEKAEGIIEALGGDEWHHRFLELASREERGKVEEAVAKVRFFLNTIMNLDKRLALGKINDPVIAVDIKVGEIMSVGKHPNADKLLVCNVNIGDRAITVVTNDLSVKDEDRVAVALLPPANFRGVTSEGMFLGAGEGILKEVKGEVGGLPKGVPLEAFNETRNFVEAFLKG
;
A
#
# COMPACT_ATOMS: atom_id res chain seq x y z
N ALA A 1 -11.13 3.69 15.39
CA ALA A 1 -9.90 4.40 14.95
C ALA A 1 -9.25 5.21 16.08
N LYS A 2 -9.90 6.20 16.71
CA LYS A 2 -9.28 7.03 17.78
C LYS A 2 -8.68 6.23 18.94
N GLU A 3 -9.34 5.13 19.31
CA GLU A 3 -8.88 4.21 20.36
C GLU A 3 -7.62 3.41 20.02
N MET A 4 -7.14 3.44 18.78
CA MET A 4 -5.86 2.83 18.41
C MET A 4 -4.66 3.73 18.78
N ILE A 5 -4.90 5.05 18.97
CA ILE A 5 -3.83 6.01 19.26
C ILE A 5 -3.13 5.66 20.58
N PRO A 6 -3.83 5.41 21.71
CA PRO A 6 -3.17 5.02 22.96
C PRO A 6 -2.31 3.75 22.82
N GLU A 7 -2.78 2.75 22.08
CA GLU A 7 -2.03 1.50 21.84
C GLU A 7 -0.73 1.77 21.08
N LEU A 8 -0.80 2.56 20.00
CA LEU A 8 0.38 2.96 19.23
C LEU A 8 1.38 3.77 20.06
N GLN A 9 0.90 4.69 20.91
CA GLN A 9 1.77 5.46 21.81
C GLN A 9 2.43 4.56 22.86
N ALA A 10 1.67 3.62 23.44
CA ALA A 10 2.21 2.66 24.40
C ALA A 10 3.31 1.81 23.76
N MET A 11 3.11 1.30 22.55
CA MET A 11 4.13 0.55 21.81
C MET A 11 5.36 1.42 21.52
N ARG A 12 5.16 2.64 21.00
CA ARG A 12 6.24 3.56 20.62
C ARG A 12 7.14 3.96 21.81
N TYR A 13 6.56 4.17 22.98
CA TYR A 13 7.29 4.56 24.19
C TYR A 13 7.60 3.38 25.14
N SER A 14 7.41 2.13 24.69
CA SER A 14 7.69 0.94 25.48
C SER A 14 9.18 0.64 25.65
N TYR A 15 10.02 1.13 24.72
CA TYR A 15 11.43 0.75 24.57
C TYR A 15 11.67 -0.77 24.38
N VAL A 16 10.61 -1.52 24.06
CA VAL A 16 10.66 -2.96 23.77
C VAL A 16 11.17 -3.18 22.34
N GLU A 17 11.89 -4.27 22.12
CA GLU A 17 12.38 -4.62 20.79
C GLU A 17 11.22 -4.90 19.82
N PRO A 18 11.30 -4.48 18.54
CA PRO A 18 10.21 -4.63 17.59
C PRO A 18 9.64 -6.06 17.48
N GLY A 19 10.50 -7.08 17.44
CA GLY A 19 10.05 -8.47 17.35
C GLY A 19 9.22 -8.93 18.55
N LEU A 20 9.47 -8.39 19.75
CA LEU A 20 8.71 -8.71 20.96
C LEU A 20 7.37 -7.97 21.03
N LEU A 21 7.24 -6.84 20.32
CA LEU A 21 5.96 -6.11 20.23
C LEU A 21 4.90 -6.87 19.44
N VAL A 22 5.29 -7.86 18.62
CA VAL A 22 4.36 -8.70 17.84
C VAL A 22 3.37 -9.44 18.74
N GLU A 23 3.82 -9.93 19.90
CA GLU A 23 3.00 -10.69 20.85
C GLU A 23 2.37 -9.80 21.94
N SER A 24 2.52 -8.47 21.83
CA SER A 24 2.01 -7.55 22.84
C SER A 24 0.48 -7.47 22.87
N PRO A 25 -0.14 -7.23 24.04
CA PRO A 25 -1.56 -6.94 24.13
C PRO A 25 -2.01 -5.77 23.23
N GLN A 26 -1.13 -4.76 23.07
CA GLN A 26 -1.36 -3.60 22.20
C GLN A 26 -1.49 -4.01 20.74
N MET A 27 -0.60 -4.90 20.24
CA MET A 27 -0.68 -5.41 18.87
C MET A 27 -1.99 -6.18 18.64
N LYS A 28 -2.39 -7.03 19.60
CA LYS A 28 -3.66 -7.74 19.52
C LYS A 28 -4.85 -6.77 19.48
N ALA A 29 -4.86 -5.77 20.37
CA ALA A 29 -5.91 -4.76 20.43
C ALA A 29 -6.00 -3.93 19.14
N LEU A 30 -4.88 -3.63 18.49
CA LEU A 30 -4.86 -2.94 17.20
C LEU A 30 -5.55 -3.76 16.11
N LYS A 31 -5.29 -5.06 16.03
CA LYS A 31 -5.94 -5.95 15.07
C LYS A 31 -7.43 -6.10 15.33
N GLU A 32 -7.83 -6.36 16.58
CA GLU A 32 -9.24 -6.45 16.98
C GLU A 32 -10.00 -5.16 16.65
N LYS A 33 -9.39 -3.99 16.88
CA LYS A 33 -9.99 -2.69 16.51
C LYS A 33 -10.07 -2.48 15.00
N ALA A 34 -9.13 -3.02 14.21
CA ALA A 34 -9.17 -2.91 12.75
C ALA A 34 -10.26 -3.83 12.16
N GLU A 35 -10.40 -5.03 12.70
CA GLU A 35 -11.50 -5.95 12.38
C GLU A 35 -12.86 -5.31 12.70
N GLY A 36 -13.02 -4.71 13.89
CA GLY A 36 -14.24 -3.98 14.24
C GLY A 36 -14.55 -2.79 13.31
N ILE A 37 -13.53 -2.15 12.72
CA ILE A 37 -13.74 -1.12 11.69
C ILE A 37 -14.27 -1.76 10.40
N ILE A 38 -13.73 -2.91 9.99
CA ILE A 38 -14.22 -3.63 8.79
C ILE A 38 -15.69 -4.02 8.99
N GLU A 39 -16.04 -4.58 10.14
CA GLU A 39 -17.43 -4.92 10.48
C GLU A 39 -18.34 -3.68 10.43
N ALA A 40 -17.92 -2.57 11.04
CA ALA A 40 -18.70 -1.32 11.04
C ALA A 40 -18.87 -0.70 9.64
N LEU A 41 -17.93 -0.96 8.72
CA LEU A 41 -18.03 -0.54 7.31
C LEU A 41 -18.94 -1.48 6.49
N GLY A 42 -19.35 -2.62 7.04
CA GLY A 42 -20.26 -3.58 6.40
C GLY A 42 -19.66 -4.96 6.11
N GLY A 43 -18.56 -5.32 6.76
CA GLY A 43 -17.87 -6.61 6.56
C GLY A 43 -16.91 -6.58 5.37
N ASP A 44 -16.42 -7.74 4.93
CA ASP A 44 -15.30 -7.84 3.96
C ASP A 44 -15.55 -7.13 2.61
N GLU A 45 -16.81 -7.08 2.18
CA GLU A 45 -17.22 -6.45 0.92
C GLU A 45 -17.60 -4.97 1.05
N TRP A 46 -17.26 -4.32 2.18
CA TRP A 46 -17.59 -2.91 2.44
C TRP A 46 -17.26 -2.00 1.24
N HIS A 47 -16.10 -2.19 0.64
CA HIS A 47 -15.62 -1.35 -0.46
C HIS A 47 -16.49 -1.46 -1.72
N HIS A 48 -17.03 -2.65 -2.03
CA HIS A 48 -17.94 -2.83 -3.16
C HIS A 48 -19.24 -2.06 -2.93
N ARG A 49 -19.81 -2.16 -1.71
CA ARG A 49 -21.03 -1.44 -1.34
C ARG A 49 -20.86 0.07 -1.46
N PHE A 50 -19.74 0.62 -0.99
CA PHE A 50 -19.47 2.05 -1.08
C PHE A 50 -19.38 2.52 -2.55
N LEU A 51 -18.72 1.74 -3.40
CA LEU A 51 -18.58 2.05 -4.83
C LEU A 51 -19.89 1.89 -5.62
N GLU A 52 -20.76 0.96 -5.24
CA GLU A 52 -22.08 0.76 -5.85
C GLU A 52 -23.05 1.89 -5.50
N LEU A 53 -22.98 2.42 -4.28
CA LEU A 53 -23.80 3.54 -3.83
C LEU A 53 -23.33 4.89 -4.38
N ALA A 54 -22.10 4.96 -4.92
CA ALA A 54 -21.53 6.20 -5.43
C ALA A 54 -22.20 6.62 -6.74
N SER A 55 -22.67 7.87 -6.79
CA SER A 55 -23.10 8.49 -8.05
C SER A 55 -21.92 8.61 -9.03
N ARG A 56 -22.22 8.78 -10.32
CA ARG A 56 -21.18 8.94 -11.36
C ARG A 56 -20.23 10.10 -11.08
N GLU A 57 -20.72 11.18 -10.49
CA GLU A 57 -19.94 12.38 -10.18
C GLU A 57 -19.08 12.22 -8.91
N GLU A 58 -19.54 11.41 -7.96
CA GLU A 58 -18.85 11.17 -6.69
C GLU A 58 -17.90 9.98 -6.74
N ARG A 59 -18.01 9.12 -7.76
CA ARG A 59 -17.26 7.87 -7.87
C ARG A 59 -15.77 8.04 -7.61
N GLY A 60 -15.12 9.03 -8.23
CA GLY A 60 -13.68 9.26 -8.02
C GLY A 60 -13.32 9.63 -6.57
N LYS A 61 -14.18 10.39 -5.88
CA LYS A 61 -14.00 10.73 -4.45
C LYS A 61 -14.18 9.50 -3.56
N VAL A 62 -15.16 8.67 -3.88
CA VAL A 62 -15.42 7.43 -3.14
C VAL A 62 -14.29 6.42 -3.36
N GLU A 63 -13.79 6.28 -4.59
CA GLU A 63 -12.61 5.46 -4.90
C GLU A 63 -11.38 5.92 -4.10
N GLU A 64 -11.13 7.23 -4.01
CA GLU A 64 -10.05 7.77 -3.20
C GLU A 64 -10.23 7.48 -1.70
N ALA A 65 -11.46 7.63 -1.18
CA ALA A 65 -11.76 7.32 0.22
C ALA A 65 -11.58 5.83 0.54
N VAL A 66 -12.08 4.95 -0.34
CA VAL A 66 -11.91 3.49 -0.24
C VAL A 66 -10.44 3.12 -0.25
N ALA A 67 -9.64 3.70 -1.15
CA ALA A 67 -8.20 3.47 -1.21
C ALA A 67 -7.51 3.86 0.10
N LYS A 68 -7.84 5.02 0.68
CA LYS A 68 -7.26 5.50 1.95
C LYS A 68 -7.60 4.57 3.12
N VAL A 69 -8.85 4.12 3.20
CA VAL A 69 -9.29 3.16 4.23
C VAL A 69 -8.57 1.82 4.05
N ARG A 70 -8.44 1.32 2.81
CA ARG A 70 -7.66 0.11 2.50
C ARG A 70 -6.20 0.22 2.92
N PHE A 71 -5.55 1.34 2.62
CA PHE A 71 -4.17 1.61 3.03
C PHE A 71 -4.03 1.61 4.56
N PHE A 72 -4.94 2.28 5.26
CA PHE A 72 -4.98 2.31 6.72
C PHE A 72 -5.16 0.91 7.32
N LEU A 73 -6.16 0.15 6.85
CA LEU A 73 -6.43 -1.21 7.34
C LEU A 73 -5.24 -2.13 7.08
N ASN A 74 -4.66 -2.10 5.87
CA ASN A 74 -3.47 -2.87 5.55
C ASN A 74 -2.29 -2.51 6.46
N THR A 75 -2.10 -1.21 6.72
CA THR A 75 -1.06 -0.73 7.64
C THR A 75 -1.25 -1.32 9.04
N ILE A 76 -2.44 -1.26 9.62
CA ILE A 76 -2.64 -1.82 10.97
C ILE A 76 -2.52 -3.34 10.97
N MET A 77 -3.17 -4.03 10.01
CA MET A 77 -3.25 -5.50 9.98
C MET A 77 -1.91 -6.19 9.73
N ASN A 78 -0.98 -5.54 9.00
CA ASN A 78 0.36 -6.07 8.71
C ASN A 78 1.48 -5.39 9.53
N LEU A 79 1.14 -4.62 10.57
CA LEU A 79 2.16 -3.97 11.41
C LEU A 79 3.05 -5.00 12.13
N ASP A 80 2.48 -6.11 12.57
CA ASP A 80 3.18 -7.24 13.18
C ASP A 80 4.24 -7.84 12.25
N LYS A 81 3.91 -8.08 10.99
CA LYS A 81 4.85 -8.60 9.99
C LYS A 81 6.06 -7.69 9.81
N ARG A 82 5.84 -6.37 9.83
CA ARG A 82 6.90 -5.36 9.72
C ARG A 82 7.75 -5.30 10.98
N LEU A 83 7.13 -5.38 12.17
CA LEU A 83 7.85 -5.44 13.45
C LEU A 83 8.66 -6.74 13.61
N ALA A 84 8.17 -7.85 13.08
CA ALA A 84 8.86 -9.15 13.09
C ALA A 84 10.20 -9.13 12.33
N LEU A 85 10.45 -8.14 11.46
CA LEU A 85 11.75 -7.93 10.83
C LEU A 85 12.86 -7.54 11.82
N GLY A 86 12.48 -7.17 13.05
CA GLY A 86 13.42 -6.88 14.14
C GLY A 86 13.95 -5.45 14.10
N LYS A 87 15.21 -5.26 14.51
CA LYS A 87 15.84 -3.94 14.70
C LYS A 87 16.31 -3.31 13.39
N ILE A 88 15.39 -3.13 12.44
CA ILE A 88 15.62 -2.40 11.20
C ILE A 88 14.89 -1.06 11.31
N ASN A 89 15.61 0.04 11.12
CA ASN A 89 15.05 1.38 11.12
C ASN A 89 15.26 2.05 9.76
N ASP A 90 14.61 1.50 8.73
CA ASP A 90 14.58 2.05 7.38
C ASP A 90 13.11 2.38 7.03
N PRO A 91 12.78 3.62 6.59
CA PRO A 91 11.43 3.97 6.20
C PRO A 91 10.80 3.02 5.16
N VAL A 92 11.62 2.35 4.34
CA VAL A 92 11.09 1.44 3.32
C VAL A 92 10.35 0.23 3.88
N ILE A 93 10.72 -0.25 5.07
CA ILE A 93 10.03 -1.35 5.73
C ILE A 93 8.79 -0.90 6.51
N ALA A 94 8.54 0.42 6.56
CA ALA A 94 7.33 0.98 7.16
C ALA A 94 6.13 0.93 6.20
N VAL A 95 6.27 0.36 5.00
CA VAL A 95 5.17 0.05 4.08
C VAL A 95 5.36 -1.34 3.50
N ASP A 96 4.27 -1.96 3.06
CA ASP A 96 4.34 -3.28 2.44
C ASP A 96 4.81 -3.13 0.98
N ILE A 97 5.79 -3.95 0.60
CA ILE A 97 6.26 -4.05 -0.79
C ILE A 97 5.99 -5.48 -1.26
N LYS A 98 5.17 -5.60 -2.31
CA LYS A 98 4.73 -6.88 -2.86
C LYS A 98 5.17 -7.04 -4.30
N VAL A 99 5.37 -8.28 -4.74
CA VAL A 99 5.42 -8.61 -6.17
C VAL A 99 4.01 -8.46 -6.74
N GLY A 100 3.89 -7.71 -7.82
CA GLY A 100 2.66 -7.56 -8.59
C GLY A 100 2.84 -8.05 -10.02
N GLU A 101 1.73 -8.42 -10.65
CA GLU A 101 1.65 -8.70 -12.08
C GLU A 101 0.71 -7.71 -12.74
N ILE A 102 1.17 -7.02 -13.78
CA ILE A 102 0.35 -6.06 -14.49
C ILE A 102 -0.69 -6.80 -15.34
N MET A 103 -1.96 -6.66 -14.99
CA MET A 103 -3.09 -7.28 -15.68
C MET A 103 -3.51 -6.48 -16.91
N SER A 104 -3.39 -5.15 -16.86
CA SER A 104 -3.66 -4.28 -18.00
C SER A 104 -3.00 -2.92 -17.85
N VAL A 105 -2.58 -2.35 -18.98
CA VAL A 105 -2.02 -1.00 -19.10
C VAL A 105 -2.89 -0.13 -20.02
N GLY A 106 -3.26 1.05 -19.53
CA GLY A 106 -4.01 2.05 -20.30
C GLY A 106 -3.36 3.42 -20.24
N LYS A 107 -3.55 4.25 -21.28
CA LYS A 107 -3.17 5.67 -21.22
C LYS A 107 -4.06 6.40 -20.22
N HIS A 108 -3.46 7.29 -19.44
CA HIS A 108 -4.21 8.10 -18.50
C HIS A 108 -5.16 9.06 -19.26
N PRO A 109 -6.46 9.13 -18.90
CA PRO A 109 -7.47 9.87 -19.67
C PRO A 109 -7.18 11.38 -19.75
N ASN A 110 -6.57 11.92 -18.69
CA ASN A 110 -6.30 13.36 -18.54
C ASN A 110 -4.79 13.71 -18.47
N ALA A 111 -3.89 12.80 -18.86
CA ALA A 111 -2.43 13.03 -18.76
C ALA A 111 -1.61 12.20 -19.76
N ASP A 112 -1.06 12.84 -20.79
CA ASP A 112 -0.35 12.14 -21.89
C ASP A 112 0.95 11.44 -21.47
N LYS A 113 1.52 11.83 -20.33
CA LYS A 113 2.78 11.29 -19.79
C LYS A 113 2.59 10.25 -18.69
N LEU A 114 1.35 9.78 -18.49
CA LEU A 114 1.05 8.80 -17.45
C LEU A 114 0.34 7.57 -18.04
N LEU A 115 0.65 6.42 -17.47
CA LEU A 115 -0.08 5.17 -17.65
C LEU A 115 -0.84 4.82 -16.38
N VAL A 116 -1.99 4.17 -16.57
CA VAL A 116 -2.82 3.59 -15.52
C VAL A 116 -2.69 2.08 -15.66
N CYS A 117 -2.16 1.44 -14.63
CA CYS A 117 -1.92 0.00 -14.60
C CYS A 117 -2.89 -0.64 -13.61
N ASN A 118 -3.57 -1.71 -14.02
CA ASN A 118 -4.24 -2.62 -13.11
C ASN A 118 -3.25 -3.71 -12.72
N VAL A 119 -2.99 -3.87 -11.42
CA VAL A 119 -1.92 -4.76 -10.92
C VAL A 119 -2.51 -5.76 -9.96
N ASN A 120 -2.34 -7.05 -10.25
CA ASN A 120 -2.64 -8.14 -9.34
C ASN A 120 -1.54 -8.25 -8.29
N ILE A 121 -1.90 -8.13 -7.01
CA ILE A 121 -0.98 -8.28 -5.86
C ILE A 121 -1.33 -9.50 -5.00
N GLY A 122 -2.02 -10.49 -5.58
CA GLY A 122 -2.29 -11.79 -4.98
C GLY A 122 -3.68 -11.86 -4.35
N ASP A 123 -3.90 -11.07 -3.30
CA ASP A 123 -5.18 -11.00 -2.58
C ASP A 123 -6.21 -10.08 -3.22
N ARG A 124 -5.75 -9.12 -4.04
CA ARG A 124 -6.60 -8.20 -4.79
C ARG A 124 -5.87 -7.60 -5.99
N ALA A 125 -6.63 -6.89 -6.83
CA ALA A 125 -6.09 -5.98 -7.81
C ALA A 125 -6.08 -4.54 -7.27
N ILE A 126 -5.07 -3.75 -7.67
CA ILE A 126 -4.93 -2.34 -7.33
C ILE A 126 -4.64 -1.51 -8.57
N THR A 127 -4.97 -0.22 -8.52
CA THR A 127 -4.57 0.73 -9.56
C THR A 127 -3.23 1.36 -9.22
N VAL A 128 -2.27 1.35 -10.15
CA VAL A 128 -0.99 2.05 -10.02
C VAL A 128 -0.80 2.98 -11.21
N VAL A 129 -0.57 4.27 -10.94
CA VAL A 129 -0.26 5.27 -11.96
C VAL A 129 1.26 5.43 -12.06
N THR A 130 1.81 5.39 -13.26
CA THR A 130 3.25 5.52 -13.51
C THR A 130 3.56 6.48 -14.66
N ASN A 131 4.73 7.10 -14.62
CA ASN A 131 5.30 7.91 -15.69
C ASN A 131 6.21 7.13 -16.65
N ASP A 132 6.56 5.88 -16.32
CA ASP A 132 7.30 5.00 -17.22
C ASP A 132 6.34 4.44 -18.28
N LEU A 133 6.43 4.98 -19.49
CA LEU A 133 5.55 4.62 -20.60
C LEU A 133 5.88 3.25 -21.23
N SER A 134 6.91 2.56 -20.71
CA SER A 134 7.42 1.32 -21.28
C SER A 134 6.99 0.06 -20.52
N VAL A 135 6.16 0.19 -19.48
CA VAL A 135 5.51 -0.94 -18.80
C VAL A 135 4.42 -1.56 -19.69
N LYS A 136 4.20 -2.86 -19.53
CA LYS A 136 3.27 -3.66 -20.34
C LYS A 136 2.49 -4.65 -19.49
N ASP A 137 1.42 -5.19 -20.07
CA ASP A 137 0.71 -6.34 -19.53
C ASP A 137 1.71 -7.50 -19.31
N GLU A 138 1.47 -8.31 -18.28
CA GLU A 138 2.29 -9.43 -17.81
C GLU A 138 3.65 -9.04 -17.18
N ASP A 139 4.04 -7.76 -17.17
CA ASP A 139 5.25 -7.32 -16.44
C ASP A 139 5.14 -7.68 -14.94
N ARG A 140 6.22 -8.24 -14.39
CA ARG A 140 6.35 -8.60 -12.98
C ARG A 140 7.08 -7.49 -12.24
N VAL A 141 6.34 -6.74 -11.44
CA VAL A 141 6.80 -5.51 -10.81
C VAL A 141 6.88 -5.64 -9.29
N ALA A 142 7.66 -4.78 -8.64
CA ALA A 142 7.59 -4.60 -7.19
C ALA A 142 6.74 -3.35 -6.92
N VAL A 143 5.70 -3.49 -6.11
CA VAL A 143 4.77 -2.41 -5.77
C VAL A 143 4.89 -2.08 -4.30
N ALA A 144 5.26 -0.83 -3.98
CA ALA A 144 5.13 -0.28 -2.65
C ALA A 144 3.69 0.21 -2.42
N LEU A 145 3.03 -0.32 -1.38
CA LEU A 145 1.70 0.09 -0.95
C LEU A 145 1.80 1.38 -0.14
N LEU A 146 1.86 2.50 -0.86
CA LEU A 146 1.98 3.84 -0.30
C LEU A 146 0.59 4.47 -0.05
N PRO A 147 0.52 5.54 0.77
CA PRO A 147 -0.65 6.41 0.85
C PRO A 147 -1.20 6.74 -0.56
N PRO A 148 -2.48 6.48 -0.84
CA PRO A 148 -3.04 6.69 -2.16
C PRO A 148 -2.98 8.15 -2.61
N ALA A 149 -2.78 8.36 -3.91
CA ALA A 149 -2.70 9.67 -4.52
C ALA A 149 -3.64 9.78 -5.72
N ASN A 150 -4.34 10.92 -5.82
CA ASN A 150 -5.23 11.21 -6.94
C ASN A 150 -4.47 11.90 -8.07
N PHE A 151 -4.43 11.26 -9.23
CA PHE A 151 -3.88 11.82 -10.47
C PHE A 151 -5.05 12.19 -11.39
N ARG A 152 -5.52 13.44 -11.32
CA ARG A 152 -6.54 13.99 -12.23
C ARG A 152 -7.77 13.07 -12.41
N GLY A 153 -8.28 12.54 -11.29
CA GLY A 153 -9.45 11.67 -11.25
C GLY A 153 -9.15 10.18 -11.21
N VAL A 154 -7.88 9.75 -11.34
CA VAL A 154 -7.47 8.35 -11.18
C VAL A 154 -6.72 8.19 -9.86
N THR A 155 -7.24 7.35 -8.97
CA THR A 155 -6.60 7.06 -7.68
C THR A 155 -5.53 5.98 -7.84
N SER A 156 -4.27 6.32 -7.60
CA SER A 156 -3.17 5.34 -7.48
C SER A 156 -3.08 4.84 -6.04
N GLU A 157 -3.04 3.52 -5.86
CA GLU A 157 -2.96 2.82 -4.56
C GLU A 157 -1.53 2.37 -4.22
N GLY A 158 -0.53 2.75 -5.01
CA GLY A 158 0.85 2.42 -4.79
C GLY A 158 1.81 3.05 -5.79
N MET A 159 3.06 2.62 -5.72
CA MET A 159 4.14 3.05 -6.60
C MET A 159 5.03 1.87 -6.95
N PHE A 160 5.42 1.75 -8.21
CA PHE A 160 6.39 0.74 -8.63
C PHE A 160 7.80 1.11 -8.18
N LEU A 161 8.59 0.10 -7.81
CA LEU A 161 10.02 0.30 -7.57
C LEU A 161 10.76 0.40 -8.91
N GLY A 162 11.69 1.34 -8.98
CA GLY A 162 12.48 1.61 -10.17
C GLY A 162 13.85 2.16 -9.81
N ALA A 163 14.82 1.91 -10.70
CA ALA A 163 16.20 2.31 -10.53
C ALA A 163 16.81 2.63 -11.89
N GLY A 164 17.58 3.72 -11.97
CA GLY A 164 18.30 4.09 -13.19
C GLY A 164 17.37 4.28 -14.40
N GLU A 165 17.32 3.28 -15.27
CA GLU A 165 16.64 3.30 -16.58
C GLU A 165 15.10 3.14 -16.51
N GLY A 166 14.52 2.90 -15.34
CA GLY A 166 13.05 2.87 -15.18
C GLY A 166 12.57 1.88 -14.14
N ILE A 167 11.33 1.42 -14.29
CA ILE A 167 10.70 0.45 -13.38
C ILE A 167 11.27 -0.95 -13.58
N LEU A 168 11.39 -1.70 -12.48
CA LEU A 168 11.76 -3.11 -12.49
C LEU A 168 10.57 -3.96 -12.99
N LYS A 169 10.74 -4.66 -14.12
CA LYS A 169 9.66 -5.39 -14.83
C LYS A 169 9.82 -6.92 -14.80
N GLU A 170 10.92 -7.42 -14.25
CA GLU A 170 11.20 -8.86 -14.09
C GLU A 170 11.50 -9.20 -12.61
N VAL A 171 10.69 -8.67 -11.71
CA VAL A 171 10.85 -8.87 -10.27
C VAL A 171 10.56 -10.33 -9.90
N LYS A 172 11.50 -10.93 -9.17
CA LYS A 172 11.40 -12.33 -8.71
C LYS A 172 10.56 -12.43 -7.44
N GLY A 173 9.73 -13.46 -7.37
CA GLY A 173 8.90 -13.80 -6.21
C GLY A 173 7.50 -14.25 -6.63
N GLU A 174 6.72 -14.71 -5.65
CA GLU A 174 5.31 -15.05 -5.84
C GLU A 174 4.48 -13.77 -5.81
N VAL A 175 3.44 -13.69 -6.64
CA VAL A 175 2.51 -12.55 -6.66
C VAL A 175 1.90 -12.38 -5.27
N GLY A 176 1.96 -11.16 -4.74
CA GLY A 176 1.54 -10.82 -3.38
C GLY A 176 2.56 -11.11 -2.27
N GLY A 177 3.62 -11.84 -2.59
CA GLY A 177 4.74 -12.10 -1.70
C GLY A 177 5.80 -11.01 -1.73
N LEU A 178 6.86 -11.20 -0.94
CA LEU A 178 8.01 -10.29 -0.89
C LEU A 178 8.86 -10.40 -2.18
N PRO A 179 9.29 -9.26 -2.76
CA PRO A 179 10.17 -9.28 -3.91
C PRO A 179 11.58 -9.75 -3.53
N LYS A 180 12.25 -10.46 -4.45
CA LYS A 180 13.59 -11.03 -4.25
C LYS A 180 14.60 -10.41 -5.22
N GLY A 181 15.79 -10.11 -4.70
CA GLY A 181 16.92 -9.61 -5.51
C GLY A 181 16.70 -8.20 -6.06
N VAL A 182 15.94 -7.36 -5.35
CA VAL A 182 15.71 -5.96 -5.72
C VAL A 182 16.96 -5.13 -5.42
N PRO A 183 17.50 -4.35 -6.39
CA PRO A 183 18.62 -3.44 -6.16
C PRO A 183 18.30 -2.41 -5.06
N LEU A 184 19.30 -2.04 -4.25
CA LEU A 184 19.10 -1.12 -3.13
C LEU A 184 18.64 0.27 -3.60
N GLU A 185 19.14 0.75 -4.74
CA GLU A 185 18.72 2.03 -5.30
C GLU A 185 17.24 2.08 -5.67
N ALA A 186 16.59 0.93 -5.93
CA ALA A 186 15.19 0.88 -6.34
C ALA A 186 14.22 1.26 -5.20
N PHE A 187 14.72 1.30 -3.97
CA PHE A 187 13.97 1.67 -2.78
C PHE A 187 14.02 3.18 -2.45
N ASN A 188 14.84 3.95 -3.16
CA ASN A 188 15.11 5.35 -2.81
C ASN A 188 13.86 6.23 -2.90
N GLU A 189 13.07 6.11 -3.97
CA GLU A 189 11.84 6.88 -4.13
C GLU A 189 10.80 6.53 -3.06
N THR A 190 10.65 5.22 -2.76
CA THR A 190 9.77 4.75 -1.68
C THR A 190 10.20 5.31 -0.34
N ARG A 191 11.51 5.29 -0.03
CA ARG A 191 12.05 5.86 1.22
C ARG A 191 11.74 7.35 1.33
N ASN A 192 12.03 8.12 0.28
CA ASN A 192 11.76 9.55 0.24
C ASN A 192 10.27 9.85 0.42
N PHE A 193 9.40 9.05 -0.20
CA PHE A 193 7.95 9.22 -0.05
C PHE A 193 7.50 9.00 1.39
N VAL A 194 7.93 7.89 2.03
CA VAL A 194 7.55 7.60 3.42
C VAL A 194 8.04 8.70 4.37
N GLU A 195 9.28 9.17 4.20
CA GLU A 195 9.80 10.28 5.00
C GLU A 195 9.01 11.58 4.81
N ALA A 196 8.60 11.89 3.57
CA ALA A 196 7.77 13.06 3.30
C ALA A 196 6.38 12.93 3.94
N PHE A 197 5.77 11.75 3.86
CA PHE A 197 4.48 11.47 4.47
C PHE A 197 4.50 11.61 6.00
N LEU A 198 5.58 11.21 6.66
CA LEU A 198 5.72 11.33 8.11
C LEU A 198 5.94 12.77 8.60
N LYS A 199 6.35 13.70 7.71
CA LYS A 199 6.59 15.11 8.03
C LYS A 199 5.37 16.01 7.81
N GLY A 200 4.40 15.56 7.01
CA GLY A 200 3.16 16.28 6.69
C GLY A 200 2.05 15.98 7.69
#